data_AF-A0A962V596-F1
#
_entry.id   AF-A0A962V596-F1
#
_cell.length_a   1.000
_cell.length_b   1.000
_cell.length_c   1.000
_cell.angle_alpha   90.00
_cell.angle_beta   90.00
_cell.angle_gamma   90.00
#
_symmetry.space_group_name_H-M   'P 1'
#
loop_
_entity.id
_entity.type
_entity.pdbx_description
1 polymer ?
#
loop_
_entity_poly.entity_id
_entity_poly.type
_entity_poly.pdbx_seq_one_letter_code
_entity_poly.pdbx_strand_id
1 'polypeptide(L)'
;MLKTVFLLAVMLCPQLVVAALPQRIVSLNLCTDQWLLLLAERNRIASLTWLSADPEESPLAAEAQGIVLNYGQAEDIIPLQPDLILAGTYTARFTVDLL
;
A
#
# COMPACT_ATOMS: atom_id res chain seq x y z
N MET A 1 -37.16 -37.71 10.30
CA MET A 1 -37.27 -36.24 10.49
C MET A 1 -36.07 -35.63 11.20
N LEU A 2 -35.27 -36.38 11.99
CA LEU A 2 -34.07 -35.85 12.67
C LEU A 2 -32.82 -35.70 11.77
N LYS A 3 -32.74 -36.46 10.66
CA LYS A 3 -31.60 -36.39 9.72
C LYS A 3 -31.56 -35.11 8.87
N THR A 4 -32.73 -34.52 8.58
CA THR A 4 -32.83 -33.36 7.68
C THR A 4 -32.42 -32.05 8.36
N VAL A 5 -32.59 -31.96 9.68
CA VAL A 5 -32.22 -30.76 10.47
C VAL A 5 -30.70 -30.64 10.62
N PHE A 6 -29.98 -31.76 10.66
CA PHE A 6 -28.52 -31.76 10.80
C PHE A 6 -27.79 -31.26 9.55
N LEU A 7 -28.40 -31.34 8.36
CA LEU A 7 -27.81 -30.81 7.13
C LEU A 7 -27.97 -29.29 6.98
N LEU A 8 -28.97 -28.67 7.62
CA LEU A 8 -29.18 -27.22 7.51
C LEU A 8 -28.28 -26.40 8.45
N ALA A 9 -27.74 -26.98 9.51
CA ALA A 9 -26.94 -26.25 10.50
C ALA A 9 -25.48 -25.99 10.06
N VAL A 10 -24.99 -26.67 9.00
CA VAL A 10 -23.60 -26.52 8.51
C VAL A 10 -23.42 -25.31 7.59
N MET A 11 -24.52 -24.71 7.10
CA MET A 11 -24.48 -23.58 6.15
C MET A 11 -24.35 -22.19 6.78
N LEU A 12 -24.23 -22.09 8.12
CA LEU A 12 -24.10 -20.81 8.82
C LEU A 12 -22.67 -20.58 9.34
N CYS A 13 -21.65 -21.01 8.59
CA CYS A 13 -20.28 -20.60 8.88
C CYS A 13 -20.12 -19.14 8.43
N PRO A 14 -19.77 -18.20 9.33
CA PRO A 14 -19.49 -16.83 8.90
C PRO A 14 -18.32 -16.90 7.92
N GLN A 15 -18.53 -16.44 6.69
CA GLN A 15 -17.42 -16.27 5.75
C GLN A 15 -16.49 -15.24 6.37
N LEU A 16 -15.34 -15.69 6.87
CA LEU A 16 -14.27 -14.81 7.25
C LEU A 16 -13.78 -14.15 5.95
N VAL A 17 -14.27 -12.94 5.68
CA VAL A 17 -13.76 -12.13 4.57
C VAL A 17 -12.36 -11.67 5.00
N VAL A 18 -11.35 -12.42 4.56
CA VAL A 18 -9.96 -11.99 4.68
C VAL A 18 -9.76 -10.89 3.65
N ALA A 19 -9.55 -9.66 4.12
CA ALA A 19 -9.17 -8.56 3.23
C ALA A 19 -7.88 -8.94 2.50
N ALA A 20 -7.90 -8.86 1.17
CA ALA A 20 -6.70 -9.13 0.38
C ALA A 20 -5.60 -8.15 0.77
N LEU A 21 -4.37 -8.66 0.89
CA LEU A 21 -3.21 -7.82 1.13
C LEU A 21 -3.02 -6.84 -0.03
N PRO A 22 -2.71 -5.55 0.21
CA PRO A 22 -2.48 -4.56 -0.84
C PRO A 22 -1.34 -4.96 -1.77
N GLN A 23 -1.54 -4.95 -3.09
CA GLN A 23 -0.58 -5.40 -4.10
C GLN A 23 0.10 -4.25 -4.85
N ARG A 24 -0.41 -3.02 -4.75
CA ARG A 24 0.08 -1.84 -5.47
C ARG A 24 0.16 -0.65 -4.52
N ILE A 25 1.15 -0.71 -3.63
CA ILE A 25 1.31 0.26 -2.54
C ILE A 25 2.11 1.46 -3.04
N VAL A 26 1.59 2.66 -2.81
CA VAL A 26 2.27 3.92 -3.05
C VAL A 26 2.53 4.62 -1.73
N SER A 27 3.69 5.25 -1.58
CA SER A 27 3.99 6.13 -0.45
C SER A 27 4.28 7.55 -0.93
N LEU A 28 3.76 8.52 -0.17
CA LEU A 28 3.89 9.97 -0.39
C LEU A 28 4.70 10.65 0.71
N ASN A 29 5.48 9.88 1.48
CA ASN A 29 6.31 10.38 2.56
C ASN A 29 7.57 9.52 2.76
N LEU A 30 8.72 10.17 2.93
CA LEU A 30 10.02 9.51 3.12
C LEU A 30 10.05 8.53 4.31
N CYS A 31 9.37 8.87 5.41
CA CYS A 31 9.35 7.98 6.58
C CYS A 31 8.57 6.70 6.26
N THR A 32 7.45 6.80 5.53
CA THR A 32 6.69 5.62 5.10
C THR A 32 7.37 4.86 3.96
N ASP A 33 8.20 5.52 3.15
CA ASP A 33 9.03 4.85 2.16
C ASP A 33 9.99 3.85 2.81
N GLN A 34 10.67 4.28 3.89
CA GLN A 34 11.60 3.43 4.63
C GLN A 34 10.89 2.22 5.26
N TRP A 35 9.66 2.41 5.77
CA TRP A 35 8.86 1.28 6.26
C TRP A 35 8.51 0.29 5.15
N LEU A 36 8.14 0.76 3.95
CA LEU A 36 7.86 -0.12 2.82
C LEU A 36 9.10 -0.89 2.38
N LEU A 37 10.25 -0.23 2.28
CA LEU A 37 11.51 -0.88 1.91
C LEU A 37 11.93 -1.98 2.89
N LEU A 38 11.61 -1.84 4.19
CA LEU A 38 11.96 -2.81 5.22
C LEU A 38 10.93 -3.92 5.41
N LEU A 39 9.64 -3.65 5.18
CA LEU A 39 8.55 -4.54 5.61
C LEU A 39 7.73 -5.13 4.45
N ALA A 40 7.67 -4.47 3.30
CA ALA A 40 6.86 -4.92 2.17
C ALA A 40 7.68 -5.78 1.20
N GLU A 41 7.03 -6.74 0.56
CA GLU A 41 7.61 -7.41 -0.60
C GLU A 41 7.78 -6.38 -1.73
N ARG A 42 8.97 -6.31 -2.32
CA ARG A 42 9.33 -5.26 -3.31
C ARG A 42 8.38 -5.20 -4.51
N ASN A 43 7.83 -6.33 -4.95
CA ASN A 43 6.85 -6.41 -6.04
C ASN A 43 5.50 -5.78 -5.71
N ARG A 44 5.21 -5.53 -4.42
CA ARG A 44 3.98 -4.86 -3.96
C ARG A 44 4.14 -3.35 -3.83
N ILE A 45 5.36 -2.82 -4.01
CA ILE A 45 5.66 -1.39 -3.97
C ILE A 45 5.53 -0.83 -5.39
N ALA A 46 4.47 -0.07 -5.64
CA ALA A 46 4.24 0.58 -6.93
C ALA A 46 5.06 1.87 -7.07
N SER A 47 5.17 2.68 -6.00
CA SER A 47 6.01 3.88 -6.01
C SER A 47 6.40 4.36 -4.62
N LEU A 48 7.56 5.01 -4.53
CA LEU A 48 8.10 5.71 -3.35
C LEU A 48 8.35 7.18 -3.69
N THR A 49 8.56 8.04 -2.68
CA THR A 49 8.93 9.43 -2.98
C THR A 49 10.34 9.52 -3.55
N TRP A 50 10.62 10.56 -4.33
CA TRP A 50 11.96 10.81 -4.87
C TRP A 50 13.06 10.88 -3.79
N LEU A 51 12.73 11.36 -2.58
CA LEU A 51 13.63 11.42 -1.42
C LEU A 51 14.15 10.04 -1.02
N SER A 52 13.37 8.98 -1.26
CA SER A 52 13.75 7.61 -0.90
C SER A 52 15.03 7.14 -1.60
N ALA A 53 15.34 7.70 -2.77
CA ALA A 53 16.50 7.37 -3.59
C ALA A 53 17.67 8.37 -3.43
N ASP A 54 17.50 9.40 -2.60
CA ASP A 54 18.54 10.39 -2.30
C ASP A 54 19.39 9.90 -1.10
N PRO A 55 20.69 9.61 -1.26
CA PRO A 55 21.55 9.15 -0.16
C PRO A 55 21.78 10.19 0.95
N GLU A 56 21.53 11.47 0.71
CA GLU A 56 21.62 12.51 1.74
C GLU A 56 20.38 12.51 2.66
N GLU A 57 19.23 12.05 2.14
CA GLU A 57 17.94 12.06 2.84
C GLU A 57 17.53 10.67 3.35
N SER A 58 17.96 9.61 2.66
CA SER A 58 17.53 8.22 2.91
C SER A 58 18.71 7.28 3.15
N PRO A 59 18.79 6.62 4.32
CA PRO A 59 19.79 5.56 4.53
C PRO A 59 19.53 4.32 3.68
N LEU A 60 18.35 4.20 3.06
CA LEU A 60 17.92 3.07 2.23
C LEU A 60 17.88 3.43 0.73
N ALA A 61 18.67 4.43 0.31
CA ALA A 61 18.69 4.90 -1.07
C ALA A 61 19.07 3.82 -2.09
N ALA A 62 19.90 2.86 -1.69
CA ALA A 62 20.27 1.75 -2.56
C ALA A 62 19.09 0.78 -2.79
N GLU A 63 18.27 0.55 -1.76
CA GLU A 63 17.12 -0.34 -1.77
C GLU A 63 15.96 0.21 -2.61
N ALA A 64 15.87 1.54 -2.70
CA ALA A 64 14.90 2.24 -3.54
C ALA A 64 15.21 2.15 -5.05
N GLN A 65 16.42 1.71 -5.45
CA GLN A 65 16.81 1.64 -6.85
C GLN A 65 15.84 0.81 -7.68
N GLY A 66 15.42 1.31 -8.84
CA GLY A 66 14.53 0.61 -9.76
C GLY A 66 13.05 0.57 -9.34
N ILE A 67 12.68 1.21 -8.23
CA ILE A 67 11.29 1.50 -7.89
C ILE A 67 10.89 2.83 -8.54
N VAL A 68 9.64 2.96 -8.99
CA VAL A 68 9.14 4.21 -9.58
C VAL A 68 9.09 5.30 -8.50
N LEU A 69 9.62 6.48 -8.80
CA LEU A 69 9.64 7.61 -7.88
C LEU A 69 8.51 8.61 -8.20
N ASN A 70 7.89 9.16 -7.16
CA ASN A 70 6.86 10.20 -7.27
C ASN A 70 7.26 11.49 -6.52
N TYR A 71 6.62 12.61 -6.89
CA TYR A 71 6.79 13.92 -6.24
C TYR A 71 5.56 14.30 -5.40
N GLY A 72 4.74 13.33 -5.00
CA GLY A 72 3.58 13.55 -4.14
C GLY A 72 2.41 14.28 -4.80
N GLN A 73 2.35 14.30 -6.14
CA GLN A 73 1.24 14.90 -6.89
C GLN A 73 0.21 13.84 -7.29
N ALA A 74 -1.08 14.16 -7.29
CA ALA A 74 -2.12 13.19 -7.63
C ALA A 74 -1.96 12.64 -9.07
N GLU A 75 -1.45 13.46 -9.97
CA GLU A 75 -1.15 13.13 -11.37
C GLU A 75 -0.04 12.08 -11.49
N ASP A 76 0.89 12.03 -10.53
CA ASP A 76 1.91 10.97 -10.46
C ASP A 76 1.28 9.65 -9.99
N ILE A 77 0.26 9.73 -9.12
CA ILE A 77 -0.25 8.57 -8.37
C ILE A 77 -1.43 7.88 -9.06
N ILE A 78 -2.39 8.64 -9.60
CA ILE A 78 -3.60 8.09 -10.24
C ILE A 78 -3.27 7.09 -11.36
N PRO A 79 -2.32 7.36 -12.28
CA PRO A 79 -1.97 6.41 -13.34
C PRO A 79 -1.39 5.09 -12.83
N LEU A 80 -0.84 5.07 -11.61
CA LEU A 80 -0.28 3.86 -11.01
C LEU A 80 -1.36 2.91 -10.49
N GLN A 81 -2.63 3.33 -10.43
CA GLN A 81 -3.75 2.51 -9.93
C GLN A 81 -3.40 1.84 -8.58
N PRO A 82 -3.04 2.60 -7.54
CA PRO A 82 -2.70 2.03 -6.26
C PRO A 82 -3.94 1.41 -5.58
N ASP A 83 -3.71 0.40 -4.76
CA ASP A 83 -4.73 -0.18 -3.88
C ASP A 83 -4.49 0.15 -2.39
N LEU A 84 -3.37 0.80 -2.09
CA LEU A 84 -3.08 1.44 -0.81
C LEU A 84 -2.14 2.62 -1.03
N ILE A 85 -2.50 3.78 -0.48
CA ILE A 85 -1.64 4.97 -0.47
C ILE A 85 -1.29 5.29 0.99
N LEU A 86 0.01 5.38 1.29
CA LEU A 86 0.52 5.83 2.58
C LEU A 86 0.88 7.31 2.49
N ALA A 87 0.22 8.13 3.32
CA ALA A 87 0.50 9.55 3.48
C ALA A 87 0.94 9.85 4.92
N GLY A 88 1.80 10.86 5.07
CA GLY A 88 2.23 11.36 6.36
C GLY A 88 1.52 12.66 6.73
N THR A 89 1.70 13.10 7.98
CA THR A 89 1.17 14.39 8.48
C THR A 89 1.60 15.60 7.65
N TYR A 90 2.73 15.49 6.94
CA TYR A 90 3.31 16.54 6.12
C TYR A 90 3.12 16.31 4.61
N THR A 91 2.37 15.30 4.20
CA THR A 91 1.99 15.11 2.78
C THR A 91 1.04 16.24 2.36
N ALA A 92 1.16 16.70 1.11
CA ALA A 92 0.32 17.76 0.58
C ALA A 92 -1.17 17.40 0.72
N ARG A 93 -1.90 18.20 1.50
CA ARG A 93 -3.29 17.90 1.84
C ARG A 93 -4.20 17.83 0.62
N PHE A 94 -3.96 18.71 -0.34
CA PHE A 94 -4.69 18.71 -1.61
C PHE A 94 -4.57 17.37 -2.35
N THR A 95 -3.38 16.78 -2.39
CA THR A 95 -3.16 15.45 -3.00
C THR A 95 -3.97 14.39 -2.27
N VAL A 96 -3.94 14.38 -0.94
CA VAL A 96 -4.69 13.40 -0.13
C VAL A 96 -6.19 13.55 -0.30
N ASP A 97 -6.71 14.77 -0.39
CA ASP A 97 -8.14 15.03 -0.55
C ASP A 97 -8.69 14.59 -1.93
N LEU A 98 -7.81 14.39 -2.93
CA LEU A 98 -8.18 13.98 -4.29
C LEU A 98 -8.08 12.45 -4.53
N LEU A 99 -7.31 11.73 -3.70
CA LEU A 99 -7.01 10.29 -3.84
C LEU A 99 -7.95 9.42 -2.99
#